data_AF-A0AAD6KJ39-F1
#
_entry.id   AF-A0AAD6KJ39-F1
#
_cell.length_a   1.000
_cell.length_b   1.000
_cell.length_c   1.000
_cell.angle_alpha   90.00
_cell.angle_beta   90.00
_cell.angle_gamma   90.00
#
_symmetry.space_group_name_H-M   'P 1'
#
loop_
_entity.id
_entity.type
_entity.pdbx_description
1 polymer ?
#
loop_
_entity_poly.entity_id
_entity_poly.type
_entity_poly.pdbx_seq_one_letter_code
_entity_poly.pdbx_strand_id
1 'polypeptide(L)'
;MMNNGRYIVQKIKGSTEIRQMMGDPWCRKKSSELRNYHKNYQRETWSKLLGCLGHEGLQSTWVVSDEQLQSELRVSITAVVIPAYRSFMGRFSQYMTAGRQTEKYIKYQADDLETYIDELFDGNPASGTRKRP
;
A
#
# COMPACT_ATOMS: atom_id res chain seq x y z
N MET A 1 -17.70 3.99 0.63
CA MET A 1 -18.10 4.91 -0.48
C MET A 1 -17.52 4.55 -1.85
N MET A 2 -16.32 3.93 -1.97
CA MET A 2 -15.70 3.63 -3.28
C MET A 2 -16.56 2.78 -4.22
N ASN A 3 -17.12 1.65 -3.76
CA ASN A 3 -17.86 0.72 -4.62
C ASN A 3 -19.07 1.38 -5.29
N ASN A 4 -19.89 2.10 -4.50
CA ASN A 4 -21.08 2.78 -4.99
C ASN A 4 -20.71 3.91 -5.97
N GLY A 5 -19.70 4.71 -5.65
CA GLY A 5 -19.26 5.78 -6.55
C GLY A 5 -18.72 5.25 -7.89
N ARG A 6 -18.02 4.10 -7.87
CA ARG A 6 -17.52 3.43 -9.09
C ARG A 6 -18.67 2.90 -9.94
N TYR A 7 -19.65 2.26 -9.31
CA TYR A 7 -20.86 1.77 -9.97
C TYR A 7 -21.59 2.90 -10.70
N ILE A 8 -21.78 4.04 -10.02
CA ILE A 8 -22.43 5.22 -10.61
C ILE A 8 -21.64 5.73 -11.82
N VAL A 9 -20.31 5.85 -11.73
CA VAL A 9 -19.47 6.28 -12.86
C VAL A 9 -19.54 5.30 -14.03
N GLN A 10 -19.58 4.00 -13.78
CA GLN A 10 -19.72 2.99 -14.84
C GLN A 10 -21.09 3.08 -15.53
N LYS A 11 -22.17 3.22 -14.76
CA LYS A 11 -23.53 3.37 -15.32
C LYS A 11 -23.66 4.64 -16.16
N ILE A 12 -23.09 5.76 -15.69
CA ILE A 12 -23.11 7.02 -16.44
C ILE A 12 -22.27 6.92 -17.72
N LYS A 13 -21.09 6.31 -17.68
CA LYS A 13 -20.25 6.13 -18.87
C LYS A 13 -20.86 5.17 -19.90
N GLY A 14 -21.67 4.21 -19.44
CA GLY A 14 -22.34 3.22 -20.28
C GLY A 14 -23.65 3.70 -20.91
N SER A 15 -24.21 4.84 -20.49
CA SER A 15 -25.40 5.45 -21.11
C SER A 15 -25.01 6.76 -21.79
N THR A 16 -25.30 6.84 -23.09
CA THR A 16 -25.01 8.03 -23.89
C THR A 16 -25.86 9.22 -23.46
N GLU A 17 -27.14 9.01 -23.13
CA GLU A 17 -28.05 10.05 -22.67
C GLU A 17 -27.58 10.66 -21.34
N ILE A 18 -27.27 9.80 -20.36
CA ILE A 18 -26.84 10.27 -19.03
C ILE A 18 -25.45 10.92 -19.14
N ARG A 19 -24.55 10.38 -19.97
CA ARG A 19 -23.24 11.00 -20.18
C ARG A 19 -23.35 12.39 -20.80
N GLN A 20 -24.22 12.58 -21.78
CA GLN A 20 -24.47 13.89 -22.39
C GLN A 20 -25.09 14.88 -21.40
N MET A 21 -26.02 14.42 -20.56
CA MET A 21 -26.65 15.23 -19.52
C MET A 21 -25.65 15.67 -18.44
N MET A 22 -24.81 14.76 -17.95
CA MET A 22 -23.85 15.03 -16.87
C MET A 22 -22.61 15.79 -17.36
N GLY A 23 -22.23 15.58 -18.63
CA GLY A 23 -21.08 16.20 -19.25
C GLY A 23 -19.72 15.61 -18.84
N ASP A 24 -18.73 15.85 -19.69
CA ASP A 24 -17.35 15.44 -19.45
C ASP A 24 -16.70 16.04 -18.18
N PRO A 25 -16.96 17.31 -17.80
CA PRO A 25 -16.40 17.89 -16.59
C PRO A 25 -16.80 17.12 -15.33
N TRP A 26 -18.06 16.71 -15.23
CA TRP A 26 -18.54 15.90 -14.12
C TRP A 26 -17.84 14.54 -14.08
N CYS A 27 -17.73 13.86 -15.23
CA CYS A 27 -17.06 12.57 -15.33
C CYS A 27 -15.59 12.66 -14.90
N ARG A 28 -14.88 13.72 -15.28
CA ARG A 28 -13.48 13.99 -14.89
C ARG A 28 -13.36 14.26 -13.39
N LYS A 29 -14.24 15.10 -12.83
CA LYS A 29 -14.28 15.41 -11.39
C LYS A 29 -14.53 14.17 -10.56
N LYS A 30 -15.57 13.39 -10.90
CA LYS A 30 -15.95 12.18 -10.16
C LYS A 30 -14.87 11.09 -10.24
N SER A 31 -14.22 10.94 -11.39
CA SER A 31 -13.08 10.03 -11.54
C SER A 31 -11.91 10.45 -10.63
N SER A 32 -11.68 11.76 -10.47
CA SER A 32 -10.63 12.28 -9.58
C SER A 32 -10.97 12.09 -8.08
N GLU A 33 -12.23 12.27 -7.69
CA GLU A 33 -12.70 12.00 -6.32
C GLU A 33 -12.53 10.52 -5.94
N LEU A 34 -12.94 9.60 -6.82
CA LEU A 34 -12.76 8.16 -6.61
C LEU A 34 -11.28 7.79 -6.43
N ARG A 35 -10.39 8.44 -7.19
CA ARG A 35 -8.94 8.25 -7.05
C ARG A 35 -8.43 8.76 -5.70
N ASN A 36 -8.91 9.89 -5.21
CA ASN A 36 -8.52 10.38 -3.87
C ASN A 36 -9.03 9.47 -2.75
N TYR A 37 -10.26 8.96 -2.86
CA TYR A 37 -10.75 7.97 -1.90
C TYR A 37 -9.86 6.73 -1.86
N HIS A 38 -9.39 6.26 -3.02
CA HIS A 38 -8.47 5.13 -3.08
C HIS A 38 -7.15 5.42 -2.37
N LYS A 39 -6.53 6.57 -2.64
CA LYS A 39 -5.29 6.99 -1.96
C LYS A 39 -5.45 7.06 -0.46
N ASN A 40 -6.53 7.69 -0.01
CA ASN A 40 -6.79 7.84 1.42
C ASN A 40 -7.03 6.47 2.04
N TYR A 41 -7.80 5.60 1.41
CA TYR A 41 -8.02 4.24 1.91
C TYR A 41 -6.71 3.45 2.04
N GLN A 42 -5.84 3.51 1.03
CA GLN A 42 -4.52 2.88 1.09
C GLN A 42 -3.67 3.47 2.23
N ARG A 43 -3.59 4.80 2.33
CA ARG A 43 -2.82 5.49 3.37
C ARG A 43 -3.34 5.11 4.76
N GLU A 44 -4.62 5.27 5.02
CA GLU A 44 -5.20 4.98 6.35
C GLU A 44 -5.05 3.50 6.74
N THR A 45 -5.16 2.58 5.76
CA THR A 45 -5.12 1.14 6.03
C THR A 45 -3.69 0.62 6.21
N TRP A 46 -2.76 1.08 5.37
CA TRP A 46 -1.41 0.51 5.30
C TRP A 46 -0.32 1.41 5.87
N SER A 47 -0.55 2.71 6.12
CA SER A 47 0.54 3.64 6.50
C SER A 47 1.22 3.31 7.82
N LYS A 48 0.52 2.71 8.80
CA LYS A 48 1.15 2.27 10.05
C LYS A 48 2.06 1.07 9.80
N LEU A 49 1.56 0.06 9.08
CA LEU A 49 2.33 -1.14 8.73
C LEU A 49 3.54 -0.78 7.87
N LEU A 50 3.35 0.02 6.83
CA LEU A 50 4.43 0.52 5.97
C LEU A 50 5.41 1.41 6.75
N GLY A 51 4.92 2.17 7.73
CA GLY A 51 5.77 2.98 8.62
C GLY A 51 6.62 2.12 9.55
N CYS A 52 6.12 0.97 10.01
CA CYS A 52 6.90 0.04 10.82
C CYS A 52 7.91 -0.77 10.00
N LEU A 53 7.57 -1.12 8.75
CA LEU A 53 8.44 -1.85 7.83
C LEU A 53 9.49 -0.97 7.15
N GLY A 54 9.25 0.34 7.03
CA GLY A 54 10.19 1.26 6.41
C GLY A 54 11.41 1.55 7.29
N HIS A 55 12.53 1.84 6.63
CA HIS A 55 13.84 2.10 7.25
C HIS A 55 13.88 3.33 8.20
N GLU A 56 12.85 4.20 8.17
CA GLU A 56 12.68 5.33 9.11
C GLU A 56 11.80 4.97 10.33
N GLY A 57 11.34 3.73 10.43
CA GLY A 57 10.40 3.23 11.43
C GLY A 57 11.02 2.55 12.65
N LEU A 58 10.14 1.99 13.49
CA LEU A 58 10.45 1.25 14.72
C LEU A 58 11.44 0.07 14.54
N GLN A 59 11.68 -0.39 13.31
CA GLN A 59 12.59 -1.49 12.98
C GLN A 59 14.01 -1.29 13.55
N SER A 60 14.50 -0.05 13.66
CA SER A 60 15.85 0.21 14.16
C SER A 60 16.10 -0.27 15.60
N THR A 61 15.04 -0.56 16.35
CA THR A 61 15.09 -0.87 17.79
C THR A 61 14.83 -2.34 18.11
N TRP A 62 14.20 -3.09 17.21
CA TRP A 62 13.75 -4.46 17.51
C TRP A 62 14.80 -5.43 16.99
N VAL A 63 15.43 -6.20 17.90
CA VAL A 63 16.45 -7.20 17.58
C VAL A 63 16.01 -8.54 18.15
N VAL A 64 16.07 -9.59 17.34
CA VAL A 64 15.85 -10.97 17.77
C VAL A 64 17.14 -11.73 17.55
N SER A 65 17.81 -12.12 18.64
CA SER A 65 19.12 -12.78 18.58
C SER A 65 19.07 -14.27 18.22
N ASP A 66 17.90 -14.89 18.40
CA ASP A 66 17.67 -16.28 18.00
C ASP A 66 17.33 -16.30 16.50
N GLU A 67 18.28 -16.76 15.68
CA GLU A 67 18.16 -16.78 14.21
C GLU A 67 16.98 -17.64 13.72
N GLN A 68 16.67 -18.74 14.43
CA GLN A 68 15.56 -19.60 14.07
C GLN A 68 14.23 -18.89 14.35
N LEU A 69 14.07 -18.32 15.54
CA LEU A 69 12.89 -17.55 15.89
C LEU A 69 12.74 -16.32 14.98
N GLN A 70 13.83 -15.64 14.65
CA GLN A 70 13.85 -14.52 13.71
C GLN A 70 13.31 -14.94 12.34
N SER A 71 13.83 -16.03 11.77
CA SER A 71 13.38 -16.57 10.49
C SER A 71 11.90 -16.98 10.53
N GLU A 72 11.47 -17.69 11.58
CA GLU A 72 10.07 -18.12 11.73
C GLU A 72 9.11 -16.92 11.82
N LEU A 73 9.50 -15.86 12.53
CA LEU A 73 8.72 -14.62 12.60
C LEU A 73 8.63 -13.93 11.24
N ARG A 74 9.73 -13.82 10.49
CA ARG A 74 9.72 -13.24 9.13
C ARG A 74 8.82 -14.02 8.18
N VAL A 75 8.90 -15.35 8.21
CA VAL A 75 8.02 -16.22 7.40
C VAL A 75 6.56 -16.03 7.80
N SER A 76 6.25 -15.99 9.09
CA SER A 76 4.88 -15.78 9.59
C SER A 76 4.31 -14.43 9.15
N ILE A 77 5.09 -13.35 9.29
CA ILE A 77 4.70 -12.00 8.87
C ILE A 77 4.49 -11.96 7.35
N THR A 78 5.41 -12.52 6.57
CA THR A 78 5.31 -12.61 5.11
C THR A 78 4.03 -13.32 4.69
N ALA A 79 3.73 -14.47 5.30
CA ALA A 79 2.55 -15.27 5.00
C ALA A 79 1.22 -14.54 5.27
N VAL A 80 1.21 -13.53 6.13
CA VAL A 80 0.03 -12.71 6.43
C VAL A 80 0.00 -11.43 5.56
N VAL A 81 1.10 -10.70 5.53
CA VAL A 81 1.16 -9.35 4.94
C VAL A 81 1.14 -9.40 3.42
N ILE A 82 1.93 -10.29 2.82
CA ILE A 82 2.09 -10.32 1.36
C ILE A 82 0.81 -10.74 0.65
N PRO A 83 0.10 -11.82 1.02
CA PRO A 83 -1.15 -12.18 0.36
C PRO A 83 -2.23 -11.10 0.51
N ALA A 84 -2.30 -10.46 1.67
CA ALA A 84 -3.26 -9.37 1.92
C ALA A 84 -2.95 -8.14 1.07
N TYR A 85 -1.67 -7.73 0.99
CA TYR A 85 -1.25 -6.59 0.18
C TYR A 85 -1.40 -6.88 -1.32
N ARG A 86 -0.99 -8.07 -1.79
CA ARG A 86 -1.18 -8.49 -3.20
C ARG A 86 -2.66 -8.56 -3.57
N SER A 87 -3.52 -9.08 -2.69
CA SER A 87 -4.97 -9.12 -2.92
C SER A 87 -5.57 -7.71 -3.00
N PHE A 88 -5.13 -6.81 -2.12
CA PHE A 88 -5.48 -5.39 -2.17
C PHE A 88 -5.07 -4.79 -3.51
N MET A 89 -3.80 -4.90 -3.86
CA MET A 89 -3.24 -4.35 -5.09
C MET A 89 -3.91 -4.92 -6.35
N GLY A 90 -4.11 -6.24 -6.42
CA GLY A 90 -4.79 -6.91 -7.52
C GLY A 90 -6.23 -6.45 -7.68
N ARG A 91 -6.99 -6.43 -6.58
CA ARG A 91 -8.36 -5.94 -6.57
C ARG A 91 -8.42 -4.50 -7.06
N PHE A 92 -7.50 -3.64 -6.61
CA PHE A 92 -7.58 -2.22 -6.89
C PHE A 92 -6.79 -1.73 -8.11
N SER A 93 -5.93 -2.56 -8.71
CA SER A 93 -5.10 -2.23 -9.88
C SER A 93 -5.92 -1.70 -11.06
N GLN A 94 -7.03 -2.36 -11.39
CA GLN A 94 -7.96 -1.95 -12.46
C GLN A 94 -8.67 -0.61 -12.19
N TYR A 95 -8.61 -0.10 -10.95
CA TYR A 95 -9.14 1.20 -10.54
C TYR A 95 -8.08 2.30 -10.67
N MET A 96 -6.81 1.91 -10.77
CA MET A 96 -5.66 2.79 -10.99
C MET A 96 -5.50 2.90 -12.50
N THR A 97 -5.83 4.07 -13.03
CA THR A 97 -5.79 4.31 -14.47
C THR A 97 -4.39 4.01 -14.99
N ALA A 98 -4.27 3.20 -16.05
CA ALA A 98 -2.96 2.85 -16.63
C ALA A 98 -2.23 4.14 -17.07
N GLY A 99 -1.09 4.43 -16.45
CA GLY A 99 -0.24 5.59 -16.75
C GLY A 99 0.64 6.02 -15.57
N ARG A 100 1.57 6.97 -15.83
CA ARG A 100 2.61 7.56 -14.93
C ARG A 100 2.13 8.14 -13.58
N GLN A 101 0.89 7.90 -13.18
CA GLN A 101 0.30 8.42 -11.95
C GLN A 101 0.17 7.34 -10.86
N THR A 102 0.27 6.05 -11.19
CA THR A 102 0.19 4.95 -10.19
C THR A 102 1.33 5.03 -9.18
N GLU A 103 2.56 5.30 -9.67
CA GLU A 103 3.76 5.53 -8.84
C GLU A 103 3.65 6.76 -7.92
N LYS A 104 2.83 7.77 -8.26
CA LYS A 104 2.64 8.92 -7.37
C LYS A 104 1.87 8.57 -6.10
N TYR A 105 1.20 7.42 -6.08
CA TYR A 105 0.21 7.07 -5.05
C TYR A 105 0.54 5.76 -4.36
N ILE A 106 1.14 4.82 -5.08
CA ILE A 106 1.72 3.62 -4.50
C ILE A 106 3.22 3.86 -4.39
N LYS A 107 3.67 4.00 -3.14
CA LYS A 107 5.08 4.19 -2.82
C LYS A 107 5.87 2.88 -2.77
N TYR A 108 5.20 1.76 -2.48
CA TYR A 108 5.81 0.45 -2.26
C TYR A 108 5.06 -0.64 -3.04
N GLN A 109 5.78 -1.44 -3.81
CA GLN A 109 5.30 -2.69 -4.41
C GLN A 109 5.32 -3.81 -3.38
N ALA A 110 4.65 -4.93 -3.70
CA ALA A 110 4.64 -6.10 -2.84
C ALA A 110 6.07 -6.64 -2.63
N ASP A 111 6.90 -6.59 -3.66
CA ASP A 111 8.28 -7.06 -3.60
C ASP A 111 9.15 -6.16 -2.68
N ASP A 112 8.89 -4.85 -2.67
CA ASP A 112 9.55 -3.93 -1.72
C ASP A 112 9.21 -4.32 -0.26
N LEU A 113 7.98 -4.78 0.01
CA LEU A 113 7.58 -5.22 1.35
C LEU A 113 8.25 -6.52 1.75
N GLU A 114 8.45 -7.45 0.80
CA GLU A 114 9.19 -8.69 1.06
C GLU A 114 10.62 -8.36 1.49
N THR A 115 11.30 -7.46 0.77
CA THR A 115 12.64 -7.00 1.16
C THR A 115 12.67 -6.37 2.55
N TYR A 116 11.70 -5.52 2.88
CA TYR A 116 11.64 -4.92 4.22
C TYR A 116 11.37 -5.94 5.34
N ILE A 117 10.60 -6.99 5.06
CA ILE A 117 10.37 -8.07 6.02
C ILE A 117 11.62 -8.93 6.17
N ASP A 118 12.37 -9.16 5.09
CA ASP A 118 13.64 -9.90 5.11
C ASP A 118 14.72 -9.19 5.92
N GLU A 119 14.68 -7.87 6.06
CA GLU A 119 15.60 -7.08 6.89
C GLU A 119 15.08 -6.89 8.34
N LEU A 120 13.86 -7.36 8.65
CA LEU A 120 13.21 -7.12 9.93
C LEU A 120 13.96 -7.83 11.07
N PHE A 121 14.19 -7.16 12.19
CA PHE A 121 14.88 -7.71 13.38
C PHE A 121 16.41 -7.83 13.30
N ASP A 122 17.07 -7.42 12.22
CA ASP A 122 18.55 -7.46 12.12
C ASP A 122 19.24 -6.47 13.08
N GLY A 123 18.52 -5.44 13.53
CA GLY A 123 19.07 -4.35 14.32
C GLY A 123 19.87 -3.35 13.49
N ASN A 124 19.96 -2.11 13.97
CA ASN A 124 20.73 -1.07 13.29
C ASN A 124 22.25 -1.35 13.41
N PRO A 125 23.03 -1.46 12.31
CA PRO A 125 24.48 -1.60 12.41
C PRO A 125 25.16 -0.42 13.13
N ALA A 126 24.50 0.74 13.25
CA ALA A 126 25.03 1.90 13.97
C ALA A 126 24.88 1.84 15.51
N SER A 127 24.11 0.91 16.08
CA SER A 127 23.97 0.77 17.55
C SER A 127 25.02 -0.16 18.18
N GLY A 128 25.88 -0.80 17.38
CA GLY A 128 26.87 -1.79 17.80
C GLY A 128 28.18 -1.27 18.40
N THR A 129 28.35 0.03 18.66
CA THR A 129 29.62 0.58 19.19
C THR A 129 29.45 1.47 20.43
N ARG A 130 29.06 0.86 21.55
CA ARG A 130 29.55 1.29 22.87
C ARG A 130 29.96 0.09 23.70
N LYS A 131 31.06 -0.56 23.31
CA LYS A 131 31.93 -1.22 24.30
C LYS A 131 32.54 -0.11 25.14
N ARG A 132 32.01 0.08 26.36
CA ARG A 132 32.65 0.92 27.38
C ARG A 132 33.83 0.13 27.97
N PRO A 133 35.00 0.79 28.17
CA PRO A 133 36.11 0.23 28.93
C PRO A 133 35.77 0.06 30.41
#